data_AF-A0A0F9J7F6-F1
#
_entry.id   AF-A0A0F9J7F6-F1
#
_cell.length_a   1.000
_cell.length_b   1.000
_cell.length_c   1.000
_cell.angle_alpha   90.00
_cell.angle_beta   90.00
_cell.angle_gamma   90.00
#
_symmetry.space_group_name_H-M   'P 1'
#
loop_
_entity.id
_entity.type
_entity.pdbx_description
1 polymer ?
#
loop_
_entity_poly.entity_id
_entity_poly.type
_entity_poly.pdbx_seq_one_letter_code
_entity_poly.pdbx_strand_id
1 'polypeptide(L)'
;MTRKDWGTLSVIIVLLSLAVWSVSGPTTPTQTSSLSSGVRPVYYGPDGAEVAAPSAISSSSSRWFVGGTLHDKTVRAWRKASHRNRLATSADFLAGLMIKSEYILLSMSELKEAATVLEICISEASEPQIPKIPGHRDMKVTEFAAACIFLIGKNL
;
A
#
# COMPACT_ATOMS: atom_id res chain seq x y z
N MET A 1 51.04 13.92 -22.86
CA MET A 1 51.31 15.07 -21.97
C MET A 1 49.96 15.47 -21.33
N THR A 2 49.33 14.67 -20.46
CA THR A 2 49.57 14.35 -19.03
C THR A 2 49.47 15.54 -18.08
N ARG A 3 48.46 15.47 -17.20
CA ARG A 3 48.33 15.96 -15.80
C ARG A 3 46.85 16.35 -15.55
N LYS A 4 46.20 16.06 -14.44
CA LYS A 4 46.57 15.37 -13.19
C LYS A 4 45.27 15.16 -12.38
N ASP A 5 45.09 13.93 -11.90
CA ASP A 5 44.76 13.57 -10.52
C ASP A 5 44.02 14.58 -9.62
N TRP A 6 42.77 14.25 -9.29
CA TRP A 6 42.15 14.45 -7.97
C TRP A 6 41.43 13.12 -7.66
N GLY A 7 42.03 12.14 -6.98
CA GLY A 7 42.29 12.12 -5.54
C GLY A 7 40.97 11.94 -4.78
N THR A 8 40.39 10.75 -4.68
CA THR A 8 40.67 9.70 -3.67
C THR A 8 40.77 10.23 -2.24
N LEU A 9 39.63 10.65 -1.66
CA LEU A 9 39.37 10.83 -0.23
C LEU A 9 37.83 10.64 -0.10
N SER A 10 37.23 9.75 0.69
CA SER A 10 37.66 9.00 1.86
C SER A 10 36.78 7.74 1.99
N VAL A 11 37.41 6.57 1.97
CA VAL A 11 36.85 5.32 2.49
C VAL A 11 37.23 5.25 3.97
N ILE A 12 36.49 5.94 4.82
CA ILE A 12 36.42 5.83 6.29
C ILE A 12 35.06 6.46 6.62
N ILE A 13 34.01 5.75 7.03
CA ILE A 13 33.77 5.28 8.40
C ILE A 13 32.86 4.05 8.29
N VAL A 14 33.46 2.86 8.45
CA VAL A 14 32.78 1.68 8.98
C VAL A 14 32.96 1.75 10.49
N LEU A 15 31.93 1.33 11.23
CA LEU A 15 31.81 1.25 12.69
C LEU A 15 31.34 2.54 13.37
N LEU A 16 30.03 2.60 13.67
CA LEU A 16 29.55 2.97 15.00
C LEU A 16 28.07 2.59 15.18
N SER A 17 27.87 1.62 16.06
CA SER A 17 26.72 1.51 16.96
C SER A 17 25.38 1.03 16.40
N LEU A 18 25.26 -0.30 16.39
CA LEU A 18 24.03 -1.00 16.77
C LEU A 18 23.61 -0.53 18.18
N ALA A 19 22.73 0.46 18.25
CA ALA A 19 21.90 0.65 19.42
C ALA A 19 20.58 -0.09 19.16
N VAL A 20 20.46 -1.25 19.81
CA VAL A 20 19.21 -1.98 20.01
C VAL A 20 18.42 -1.19 21.05
N TRP A 21 17.25 -0.67 20.69
CA TRP A 21 16.32 -0.08 21.63
C TRP A 21 15.30 -1.17 21.89
N SER A 22 15.62 -1.96 22.91
CA SER A 22 14.68 -2.86 23.55
C SER A 22 13.64 -1.99 24.26
N VAL A 23 12.50 -1.76 23.61
CA VAL A 23 11.33 -1.20 24.27
C VAL A 23 10.45 -2.37 24.69
N SER A 24 10.68 -2.85 25.91
CA SER A 24 9.71 -3.68 26.62
C SER A 24 8.59 -2.77 27.11
N GLY A 25 7.55 -2.64 26.29
CA GLY A 25 6.26 -2.03 26.64
C GLY A 25 5.16 -3.10 26.65
N PRO A 26 4.14 -2.95 27.51
CA PRO A 26 3.42 -4.06 28.11
C PRO A 26 2.28 -4.63 27.25
N THR A 27 2.10 -5.94 27.43
CA THR A 27 0.84 -6.70 27.29
C THR A 27 0.07 -6.54 25.99
N THR A 28 0.28 -7.54 25.13
CA THR A 28 -0.70 -8.13 24.22
C THR A 28 -2.13 -7.85 24.69
N PRO A 29 -3.02 -7.29 23.84
CA PRO A 29 -4.43 -7.39 24.13
C PRO A 29 -4.73 -8.89 24.18
N THR A 30 -5.11 -9.36 25.36
CA THR A 30 -5.78 -10.65 25.56
C THR A 30 -6.86 -10.74 24.49
N GLN A 31 -6.59 -11.50 23.43
CA GLN A 31 -7.66 -12.07 22.63
C GLN A 31 -8.38 -12.98 23.61
N THR A 32 -9.46 -12.48 24.20
CA THR A 32 -10.48 -13.34 24.75
C THR A 32 -10.90 -14.20 23.58
N SER A 33 -10.40 -15.43 23.55
CA SER A 33 -11.03 -16.50 22.81
C SER A 33 -12.45 -16.55 23.34
N SER A 34 -13.36 -15.85 22.69
CA SER A 34 -14.79 -16.10 22.83
C SER A 34 -15.00 -17.48 22.24
N LEU A 35 -14.76 -18.48 23.08
CA LEU A 35 -15.25 -19.83 22.90
C LEU A 35 -16.77 -19.71 22.98
N SER A 36 -17.38 -19.47 21.84
CA SER A 36 -18.82 -19.61 21.63
C SER A 36 -19.07 -19.76 20.13
N SER A 37 -18.44 -20.77 19.54
CA SER A 37 -19.02 -21.42 18.37
C SER A 37 -20.31 -22.13 18.84
N GLY A 38 -21.43 -21.40 18.88
CA GLY A 38 -22.72 -22.01 19.12
C GLY A 38 -23.85 -21.11 19.65
N VAL A 39 -23.55 -19.99 20.30
CA VAL A 39 -24.61 -19.13 20.84
C VAL A 39 -25.10 -18.16 19.77
N ARG A 40 -26.20 -18.52 19.11
CA ARG A 40 -26.97 -17.59 18.29
C ARG A 40 -27.74 -16.64 19.22
N PRO A 41 -27.63 -15.31 19.07
CA PRO A 41 -28.53 -14.40 19.76
C PRO A 41 -29.96 -14.65 19.25
N VAL A 42 -30.83 -15.12 20.14
CA VAL A 42 -32.25 -15.32 19.88
C VAL A 42 -32.96 -14.01 20.17
N TYR A 43 -33.73 -13.50 19.21
CA TYR A 43 -34.59 -12.34 19.40
C TYR A 43 -36.04 -12.83 19.52
N TYR A 44 -36.74 -12.40 20.56
CA TYR A 44 -38.15 -12.70 20.75
C TYR A 44 -39.00 -11.52 20.28
N GLY A 45 -39.99 -11.81 19.44
CA GLY A 45 -41.04 -10.86 19.07
C GLY A 45 -41.99 -10.56 20.24
N PRO A 46 -42.84 -9.52 20.14
CA PRO A 46 -43.83 -9.19 21.18
C PRO A 46 -44.88 -10.29 21.41
N ASP A 47 -44.99 -11.22 20.47
CA ASP A 47 -45.83 -12.42 20.48
C ASP A 47 -45.10 -13.67 21.04
N GLY A 48 -43.84 -13.54 21.46
CA GLY A 48 -43.03 -14.64 21.98
C GLY A 48 -42.50 -15.60 20.91
N ALA A 49 -42.73 -15.31 19.63
CA ALA A 49 -42.15 -16.07 18.53
C ALA A 49 -40.64 -15.79 18.43
N GLU A 50 -39.84 -16.84 18.25
CA GLU A 50 -38.43 -16.72 17.89
C GLU A 50 -38.36 -16.14 16.47
N VAL A 51 -37.97 -14.87 16.38
CA VAL A 51 -37.72 -14.24 15.09
C VAL A 51 -36.26 -14.50 14.73
N ALA A 52 -36.04 -14.98 13.51
CA ALA A 52 -34.70 -15.11 12.96
C ALA A 52 -33.98 -13.77 13.16
N ALA A 53 -32.88 -13.79 13.91
CA ALA A 53 -32.04 -12.61 14.10
C ALA A 53 -31.81 -11.99 12.71
N PRO A 54 -31.94 -10.66 12.54
CA PRO A 54 -31.60 -10.03 11.28
C PRO A 54 -30.18 -10.47 10.96
N SER A 55 -30.01 -11.28 9.92
CA SER A 55 -28.73 -11.80 9.47
C SER A 55 -27.79 -10.61 9.50
N ALA A 56 -26.84 -10.62 10.44
CA ALA A 56 -25.91 -9.53 10.61
C ALA A 56 -25.29 -9.31 9.24
N ILE A 57 -25.69 -8.23 8.58
CA ILE A 57 -25.05 -7.81 7.35
C ILE A 57 -23.66 -7.44 7.82
N SER A 58 -22.73 -8.40 7.74
CA SER A 58 -21.31 -8.19 7.90
C SER A 58 -20.85 -7.38 6.68
N SER A 59 -21.29 -6.13 6.62
CA SER A 59 -20.64 -5.08 5.85
C SER A 59 -19.40 -4.64 6.62
N SER A 60 -18.47 -5.57 6.83
CA SER A 60 -17.07 -5.18 6.89
C SER A 60 -16.69 -4.79 5.45
N SER A 61 -17.15 -3.61 5.02
CA SER A 61 -16.70 -2.93 3.81
C SER A 61 -15.22 -2.67 4.00
N SER A 62 -14.43 -3.69 3.66
CA SER A 62 -13.01 -3.70 3.90
C SER A 62 -12.43 -2.47 3.20
N ARG A 63 -11.81 -1.58 3.99
CA ARG A 63 -11.39 -0.23 3.55
C ARG A 63 -10.62 -0.33 2.24
N TRP A 64 -10.96 0.52 1.28
CA TRP A 64 -10.46 0.44 -0.11
C TRP A 64 -8.94 0.58 -0.21
N PHE A 65 -8.33 1.30 0.74
CA PHE A 65 -6.89 1.54 0.83
C PHE A 65 -6.13 0.47 1.62
N VAL A 66 -6.79 -0.56 2.16
CA VAL A 66 -6.13 -1.61 2.95
C VAL A 66 -5.81 -2.82 2.08
N GLY A 67 -4.60 -3.35 2.24
CA GLY A 67 -4.15 -4.60 1.63
C GLY A 67 -3.25 -4.46 0.40
N GLY A 68 -2.56 -3.33 0.26
CA GLY A 68 -1.54 -3.13 -0.77
C GLY A 68 -0.29 -3.98 -0.52
N THR A 69 0.19 -4.68 -1.54
CA THR A 69 1.33 -5.62 -1.42
C THR A 69 2.31 -5.56 -2.60
N LEU A 70 2.12 -4.62 -3.53
CA LEU A 70 2.83 -4.60 -4.81
C LEU A 70 4.08 -3.71 -4.82
N HIS A 71 4.44 -3.10 -3.69
CA HIS A 71 5.53 -2.12 -3.54
C HIS A 71 6.84 -2.55 -4.18
N ASP A 72 7.29 -3.79 -3.95
CA ASP A 72 8.55 -4.33 -4.50
C ASP A 72 8.33 -5.40 -5.58
N LYS A 73 7.13 -5.45 -6.15
CA LYS A 73 6.76 -6.45 -7.16
C LYS A 73 7.06 -5.94 -8.57
N THR A 74 7.00 -6.85 -9.54
CA THR A 74 7.24 -6.52 -10.95
C THR A 74 5.96 -6.12 -11.66
N VAL A 75 6.09 -5.47 -12.82
CA VAL A 75 4.97 -5.17 -13.74
C VAL A 75 4.12 -6.42 -14.03
N ARG A 76 4.76 -7.58 -14.21
CA ARG A 76 4.06 -8.86 -14.39
C ARG A 76 3.13 -9.20 -13.22
N ALA A 77 3.57 -8.95 -11.99
CA ALA A 77 2.76 -9.19 -10.80
C ALA A 77 1.63 -8.16 -10.67
N TRP A 78 1.91 -6.88 -11.00
CA TRP A 78 0.90 -5.82 -11.05
C TRP A 78 -0.28 -6.20 -11.93
N ARG A 79 -0.01 -6.62 -13.17
CA ARG A 79 -1.06 -7.00 -14.14
C ARG A 79 -1.93 -8.18 -13.70
N LYS A 80 -1.39 -9.07 -12.86
CA LYS A 80 -2.11 -10.22 -12.30
C LYS A 80 -2.87 -9.89 -11.01
N ALA A 81 -2.52 -8.79 -10.34
CA ALA A 81 -3.13 -8.42 -9.09
C ALA A 81 -4.57 -7.93 -9.29
N SER A 82 -5.42 -8.11 -8.29
CA SER A 82 -6.76 -7.54 -8.30
C SER A 82 -6.70 -6.01 -8.30
N HIS A 83 -7.70 -5.37 -8.91
CA HIS A 83 -7.80 -3.90 -8.91
C HIS A 83 -7.75 -3.31 -7.49
N ARG A 84 -8.39 -3.98 -6.51
CA ARG A 84 -8.33 -3.57 -5.11
C ARG A 84 -6.90 -3.52 -4.54
N ASN A 85 -6.06 -4.53 -4.80
CA ASN A 85 -4.67 -4.54 -4.33
C ASN A 85 -3.83 -3.46 -5.02
N ARG A 86 -4.07 -3.24 -6.33
CA ARG A 86 -3.42 -2.17 -7.08
C ARG A 86 -3.79 -0.79 -6.54
N LEU A 87 -5.08 -0.53 -6.32
CA LEU A 87 -5.57 0.74 -5.76
C LEU A 87 -5.04 0.98 -4.35
N ALA A 88 -5.04 -0.03 -3.48
CA ALA A 88 -4.48 0.08 -2.14
C ALA A 88 -2.96 0.39 -2.19
N THR A 89 -2.21 -0.30 -3.06
CA THR A 89 -0.78 0.00 -3.24
C THR A 89 -0.55 1.42 -3.79
N SER A 90 -1.38 1.88 -4.73
CA SER A 90 -1.32 3.27 -5.23
C SER A 90 -1.56 4.30 -4.12
N ALA A 91 -2.50 4.04 -3.21
CA ALA A 91 -2.73 4.89 -2.05
C ALA A 91 -1.52 4.93 -1.13
N ASP A 92 -0.89 3.78 -0.87
CA ASP A 92 0.32 3.69 -0.05
C ASP A 92 1.50 4.48 -0.64
N PHE A 93 1.69 4.47 -1.97
CA PHE A 93 2.69 5.29 -2.63
C PHE A 93 2.46 6.79 -2.40
N LEU A 94 1.22 7.26 -2.55
CA LEU A 94 0.88 8.67 -2.35
C LEU A 94 1.00 9.08 -0.88
N ALA A 95 0.52 8.25 0.05
CA ALA A 95 0.65 8.50 1.48
C ALA A 95 2.13 8.61 1.91
N GLY A 96 3.00 7.77 1.34
CA GLY A 96 4.45 7.85 1.58
C GLY A 96 5.09 9.18 1.14
N LEU A 97 4.50 9.87 0.15
CA LEU A 97 4.94 11.20 -0.28
C LEU A 97 4.38 12.30 0.61
N MET A 98 3.14 12.17 1.09
CA MET A 98 2.54 13.11 2.05
C MET A 98 3.32 13.15 3.37
N ILE A 99 3.87 12.01 3.81
CA ILE A 99 4.71 11.95 5.02
C ILE A 99 6.05 12.68 4.81
N LYS A 100 6.58 12.67 3.58
CA LYS A 100 7.91 13.25 3.27
C LYS A 100 7.85 14.71 2.83
N SER A 101 6.70 15.14 2.31
CA SER A 101 6.47 16.49 1.81
C SER A 101 5.47 17.19 2.70
N GLU A 102 5.90 18.22 3.43
CA GLU A 102 5.01 19.05 4.27
C GLU A 102 3.91 19.77 3.46
N TYR A 103 3.93 19.66 2.12
CA TYR A 103 3.09 20.44 1.21
C TYR A 103 1.90 19.69 0.60
N ILE A 104 1.77 18.37 0.82
CA ILE A 104 0.66 17.59 0.23
C ILE A 104 -0.22 17.03 1.35
N LEU A 105 -1.31 17.73 1.66
CA LEU A 105 -2.35 17.26 2.57
C LEU A 105 -3.64 17.03 1.76
N LEU A 106 -3.86 15.78 1.37
CA LEU A 106 -5.09 15.33 0.71
C LEU A 106 -6.08 14.83 1.76
N SER A 107 -7.34 15.21 1.62
CA SER A 107 -8.44 14.53 2.28
C SER A 107 -8.54 13.07 1.80
N MET A 108 -9.25 12.23 2.56
CA MET A 108 -9.42 10.81 2.17
C MET A 108 -10.11 10.63 0.81
N SER A 109 -10.97 11.56 0.40
CA SER A 109 -11.60 11.56 -0.93
C SER A 109 -10.62 11.92 -2.03
N GLU A 110 -9.83 12.98 -1.83
CA GLU A 110 -8.82 13.42 -2.80
C GLU A 110 -7.71 12.38 -2.94
N LEU A 111 -7.29 11.75 -1.83
CA LEU A 111 -6.35 10.64 -1.84
C LEU A 111 -6.89 9.46 -2.66
N LYS A 112 -8.18 9.16 -2.55
CA LYS A 112 -8.81 8.08 -3.34
C LYS A 112 -8.81 8.39 -4.83
N GLU A 113 -9.14 9.61 -5.20
CA GLU A 113 -9.12 10.06 -6.58
C GLU A 113 -7.70 10.02 -7.16
N ALA A 114 -6.73 10.60 -6.46
CA ALA A 114 -5.32 10.56 -6.85
C ALA A 114 -4.79 9.12 -6.94
N ALA A 115 -5.13 8.24 -6.00
CA ALA A 115 -4.75 6.82 -6.04
C ALA A 115 -5.36 6.09 -7.23
N THR A 116 -6.59 6.45 -7.62
CA THR A 116 -7.27 5.90 -8.80
C THR A 116 -6.56 6.34 -10.08
N VAL A 117 -6.24 7.63 -10.21
CA VAL A 117 -5.47 8.16 -11.36
C VAL A 117 -4.09 7.50 -11.44
N LEU A 118 -3.40 7.35 -10.30
CA LEU A 118 -2.11 6.67 -10.25
C LEU A 118 -2.21 5.19 -10.65
N GLU A 119 -3.23 4.47 -10.17
CA GLU A 119 -3.46 3.06 -10.54
C GLU A 119 -3.69 2.90 -12.05
N ILE A 120 -4.46 3.80 -12.65
CA ILE A 120 -4.71 3.82 -14.10
C ILE A 120 -3.40 4.06 -14.84
N CYS A 121 -2.65 5.11 -14.50
CA CYS A 121 -1.38 5.42 -15.16
C CYS A 121 -0.38 4.26 -15.10
N ILE A 122 -0.19 3.64 -13.93
CA ILE A 122 0.71 2.50 -13.79
C ILE A 122 0.21 1.32 -14.63
N SER A 123 -1.10 1.06 -14.63
CA SER A 123 -1.69 -0.06 -15.38
C SER A 123 -1.55 0.12 -16.89
N GLU A 124 -1.79 1.33 -17.41
CA GLU A 124 -1.59 1.66 -18.82
C GLU A 124 -0.12 1.55 -19.23
N ALA A 125 0.79 2.13 -18.43
CA ALA A 125 2.22 2.04 -18.70
C ALA A 125 2.76 0.60 -18.58
N SER A 126 2.11 -0.24 -17.77
CA SER A 126 2.41 -1.66 -17.60
C SER A 126 1.98 -2.52 -18.79
N GLU A 127 1.14 -2.02 -19.70
CA GLU A 127 0.70 -2.81 -20.83
C GLU A 127 1.85 -3.15 -21.79
N PRO A 128 1.74 -4.27 -22.55
CA PRO A 128 2.76 -4.68 -23.50
C PRO A 128 2.98 -3.59 -24.56
N GLN A 129 4.20 -3.08 -24.62
CA GLN A 129 4.61 -2.10 -25.62
C GLN A 129 4.84 -2.77 -26.98
N ILE A 130 4.55 -2.03 -28.07
CA ILE A 130 4.88 -2.40 -29.45
C ILE A 130 5.79 -1.29 -30.01
N PRO A 131 7.05 -1.58 -30.39
CA PRO A 131 7.72 -2.88 -30.34
C PRO A 131 8.02 -3.35 -28.91
N LYS A 132 8.12 -4.67 -28.72
CA LYS A 132 8.33 -5.28 -27.40
C LYS A 132 9.70 -4.91 -26.85
N ILE A 133 9.71 -4.17 -25.75
CA ILE A 133 10.94 -3.83 -25.02
C ILE A 133 11.37 -5.04 -24.16
N PRO A 134 12.60 -5.56 -24.32
CA PRO A 134 13.13 -6.61 -23.46
C PRO A 134 13.14 -6.19 -21.99
N GLY A 135 12.74 -7.08 -21.08
CA GLY A 135 12.75 -6.82 -19.63
C GLY A 135 11.59 -5.98 -19.08
N HIS A 136 10.73 -5.36 -19.91
CA HIS A 136 9.60 -4.52 -19.47
C HIS A 136 8.72 -5.16 -18.39
N ARG A 137 8.43 -6.46 -18.52
CA ARG A 137 7.57 -7.19 -17.57
C ARG A 137 8.22 -7.47 -16.22
N ASP A 138 9.54 -7.38 -16.14
CA ASP A 138 10.33 -7.71 -14.96
C ASP A 138 10.84 -6.45 -14.23
N MET A 139 10.62 -5.27 -14.81
CA MET A 139 10.79 -3.97 -14.14
C MET A 139 9.91 -3.87 -12.90
N LYS A 140 10.36 -3.08 -11.91
CA LYS A 140 9.66 -2.90 -10.64
C LYS A 140 8.50 -1.91 -10.80
N VAL A 141 7.39 -2.19 -10.14
CA VAL A 141 6.20 -1.30 -10.12
C VAL A 141 6.56 0.08 -9.58
N THR A 142 7.48 0.16 -8.62
CA THR A 142 7.95 1.42 -8.03
C THR A 142 8.49 2.40 -9.06
N GLU A 143 9.17 1.91 -10.11
CA GLU A 143 9.73 2.74 -11.17
C GLU A 143 8.61 3.42 -11.99
N PHE A 144 7.57 2.65 -12.31
CA PHE A 144 6.37 3.14 -12.99
C PHE A 144 5.59 4.11 -12.11
N ALA A 145 5.42 3.79 -10.83
CA ALA A 145 4.75 4.65 -9.87
C ALA A 145 5.47 5.99 -9.76
N ALA A 146 6.79 6.00 -9.63
CA ALA A 146 7.59 7.23 -9.58
C ALA A 146 7.40 8.09 -10.84
N ALA A 147 7.46 7.48 -12.03
CA ALA A 147 7.24 8.18 -13.29
C ALA A 147 5.82 8.77 -13.40
N CYS A 148 4.80 7.98 -13.06
CA CYS A 148 3.40 8.41 -13.07
C CYS A 148 3.12 9.54 -12.08
N ILE A 149 3.65 9.45 -10.86
CA ILE A 149 3.51 10.51 -9.85
C ILE A 149 4.13 11.81 -10.35
N PHE A 150 5.31 11.75 -10.97
CA PHE A 150 5.95 12.93 -11.55
C PHE A 150 5.11 13.56 -12.66
N LEU A 151 4.44 12.75 -13.49
CA LEU A 151 3.54 13.24 -14.54
C LEU A 151 2.25 13.85 -13.97
N ILE A 152 1.66 13.23 -12.96
CA ILE A 152 0.43 13.69 -12.32
C ILE A 152 0.69 14.98 -11.53
N GLY A 153 1.78 15.05 -10.77
CA GLY A 153 2.13 16.20 -9.94
C GLY A 153 2.46 17.48 -10.70
N LYS A 154 2.59 17.43 -12.04
CA LYS A 154 2.67 18.63 -12.88
C LYS A 154 1.31 19.27 -13.18
N ASN A 155 0.22 18.57 -12.92
CA ASN A 155 -1.15 19.01 -13.16
C ASN A 155 -1.96 19.19 -11.86
N LEU A 156 -1.33 18.98 -10.70
CA LEU A 156 -1.87 19.28 -9.38
C LEU A 156 -1.36 20.66 -8.94
#